data_AF-A0A9E3KC82-F1
#
_entry.id   AF-A0A9E3KC82-F1
#
_cell.length_a   1.000
_cell.length_b   1.000
_cell.length_c   1.000
_cell.angle_alpha   90.00
_cell.angle_beta   90.00
_cell.angle_gamma   90.00
#
_symmetry.space_group_name_H-M   'P 1'
#
loop_
_entity.id
_entity.type
_entity.pdbx_description
1 polymer ?
#
loop_
_entity_poly.entity_id
_entity_poly.type
_entity_poly.pdbx_seq_one_letter_code
_entity_poly.pdbx_strand_id
1 'polypeptide(L)'
;MQERTIDLYQERDFGDKISATFQFVRENFKLLFPTILITSGPFFLLSGLAAAMYQNYLFGGFNSDSGLEDFGFEMLFVFQIIAVILRYIGILFLFAGLYEYVINYKADKNNMPDYLTIAKRSFRHAPKILLGGIVAGLLTIIACFFLLIPGIYLGVVFSFLLWVMIFEKRGLGVAMGRCFEIIKEHWWSTFGLIVIMSILQGIVGAIFSLPAGIVSGLTMTMGESAVLKLFNLVLLSVTTVFASLFYVLTPVS
;
A
#
# COMPACT_ATOMS: atom_id res chain seq x y z
N MET A 1 -8.90 30.58 -14.78
CA MET A 1 -7.89 29.57 -15.17
C MET A 1 -8.66 28.31 -15.55
N GLN A 2 -8.63 27.90 -16.82
CA GLN A 2 -9.30 26.68 -17.27
C GLN A 2 -8.58 25.47 -16.69
N GLU A 3 -9.27 24.68 -15.85
CA GLU A 3 -8.76 23.39 -15.37
C GLU A 3 -8.58 22.46 -16.58
N ARG A 4 -7.32 22.21 -16.98
CA ARG A 4 -7.00 21.19 -17.98
C ARG A 4 -7.30 19.83 -17.36
N THR A 5 -8.38 19.19 -17.77
CA THR A 5 -8.70 17.83 -17.36
C THR A 5 -7.64 16.85 -17.87
N ILE A 6 -7.05 16.04 -17.00
CA ILE A 6 -6.07 15.02 -17.39
C ILE A 6 -6.79 13.94 -18.20
N ASP A 7 -6.40 13.76 -19.45
CA ASP A 7 -6.85 12.63 -20.26
C ASP A 7 -6.11 11.36 -19.83
N LEU A 8 -6.84 10.33 -19.44
CA LEU A 8 -6.28 9.06 -18.96
C LEU A 8 -5.80 8.15 -20.10
N TYR A 9 -6.14 8.43 -21.37
CA TYR A 9 -5.80 7.55 -22.52
C TYR A 9 -4.63 8.05 -23.38
N GLN A 10 -3.95 9.11 -22.97
CA GLN A 10 -2.80 9.62 -23.70
C GLN A 10 -1.58 8.70 -23.52
N GLU A 11 -0.96 8.28 -24.62
CA GLU A 11 0.38 7.67 -24.58
C GLU A 11 1.37 8.69 -24.04
N ARG A 12 2.07 8.33 -22.96
CA ARG A 12 2.97 9.21 -22.23
C ARG A 12 4.35 8.59 -22.12
N ASP A 13 5.36 9.43 -22.29
CA ASP A 13 6.73 9.06 -21.96
C ASP A 13 6.87 8.76 -20.46
N PHE A 14 7.95 8.06 -20.12
CA PHE A 14 8.18 7.56 -18.77
C PHE A 14 8.06 8.66 -17.68
N GLY A 15 8.69 9.82 -17.90
CA GLY A 15 8.61 10.96 -16.97
C GLY A 15 7.23 11.61 -16.92
N ASP A 16 6.52 11.60 -18.03
CA ASP A 16 5.15 12.14 -18.12
C ASP A 16 4.15 11.25 -17.37
N LYS A 17 4.35 9.92 -17.33
CA LYS A 17 3.53 9.01 -16.51
C LYS A 17 3.63 9.34 -15.01
N ILE A 18 4.85 9.62 -14.54
CA ILE A 18 5.08 10.01 -13.14
C ILE A 18 4.41 11.36 -12.87
N SER A 19 4.70 12.35 -13.71
CA SER A 19 4.17 13.71 -13.55
C SER A 19 2.64 13.74 -13.59
N ALA A 20 2.02 13.00 -14.51
CA ALA A 20 0.57 12.86 -14.61
C ALA A 20 -0.03 12.19 -13.37
N THR A 21 0.65 11.20 -12.77
CA THR A 21 0.18 10.55 -11.54
C THR A 21 0.16 11.53 -10.38
N PHE A 22 1.23 12.29 -10.19
CA PHE A 22 1.28 13.34 -9.16
C PHE A 22 0.25 14.44 -9.40
N GLN A 23 0.08 14.88 -10.66
CA GLN A 23 -0.91 15.87 -11.03
C GLN A 23 -2.33 15.37 -10.75
N PHE A 24 -2.64 14.13 -11.11
CA PHE A 24 -3.94 13.52 -10.86
C PHE A 24 -4.27 13.46 -9.37
N VAL A 25 -3.33 12.97 -8.55
CA VAL A 25 -3.53 12.90 -7.08
C VAL A 25 -3.70 14.29 -6.50
N ARG A 26 -2.93 15.28 -6.97
CA ARG A 26 -3.01 16.67 -6.50
C ARG A 26 -4.33 17.33 -6.86
N GLU A 27 -4.80 17.20 -8.09
CA GLU A 27 -6.06 17.78 -8.56
C GLU A 27 -7.26 17.17 -7.84
N ASN A 28 -7.21 15.86 -7.57
CA ASN A 28 -8.33 15.11 -7.00
C ASN A 28 -8.22 14.88 -5.49
N PHE A 29 -7.26 15.52 -4.83
CA PHE A 29 -6.90 15.24 -3.44
C PHE A 29 -8.10 15.30 -2.48
N LYS A 30 -8.98 16.30 -2.64
CA LYS A 30 -10.12 16.52 -1.73
C LYS A 30 -11.08 15.34 -1.62
N LEU A 31 -11.27 14.60 -2.72
CA LEU A 31 -12.20 13.48 -2.76
C LEU A 31 -11.46 12.14 -2.71
N LEU A 32 -10.32 12.03 -3.40
CA LEU A 32 -9.50 10.81 -3.41
C LEU A 32 -8.94 10.48 -2.03
N PHE A 33 -8.37 11.46 -1.32
CA PHE A 33 -7.73 11.26 -0.02
C PHE A 33 -8.68 10.66 1.04
N PRO A 34 -9.87 11.21 1.31
CA PRO A 34 -10.79 10.59 2.27
C PRO A 34 -11.29 9.22 1.80
N THR A 35 -11.47 8.98 0.50
CA THR A 35 -11.83 7.64 -0.02
C THR A 35 -10.75 6.61 0.30
N ILE A 36 -9.48 6.88 -0.03
CA ILE A 36 -8.38 5.93 0.25
C ILE A 36 -8.14 5.78 1.76
N LEU A 37 -8.32 6.87 2.54
CA LEU A 37 -8.18 6.84 3.99
C LEU A 37 -9.24 5.96 4.65
N ILE A 38 -10.50 6.03 4.22
CA ILE A 38 -11.58 5.23 4.80
C ILE A 38 -11.47 3.76 4.37
N THR A 39 -11.06 3.50 3.13
CA THR A 39 -10.95 2.13 2.62
C THR A 39 -9.75 1.38 3.20
N SER A 40 -8.58 2.03 3.28
CA SER A 40 -7.32 1.38 3.69
C SER A 40 -6.83 1.74 5.09
N GLY A 41 -7.23 2.91 5.61
CA GLY A 41 -6.75 3.46 6.88
C GLY A 41 -6.95 2.56 8.09
N PRO A 42 -8.10 1.88 8.28
CA PRO A 42 -8.28 0.94 9.40
C PRO A 42 -7.23 -0.18 9.41
N PHE A 43 -6.89 -0.72 8.25
CA PHE A 43 -5.88 -1.77 8.14
C PHE A 43 -4.47 -1.24 8.39
N PHE A 44 -4.14 -0.06 7.88
CA PHE A 44 -2.84 0.57 8.14
C PHE A 44 -2.68 1.01 9.60
N LEU A 45 -3.75 1.45 10.25
CA LEU A 45 -3.74 1.78 11.67
C LEU A 45 -3.42 0.54 12.51
N LEU A 46 -4.13 -0.57 12.26
CA LEU A 46 -3.89 -1.84 12.94
C LEU A 46 -2.48 -2.40 12.63
N SER A 47 -2.03 -2.26 11.38
CA SER A 47 -0.67 -2.63 10.98
C SER A 47 0.38 -1.83 11.75
N GLY A 48 0.21 -0.50 11.85
CA GLY A 48 1.12 0.36 12.57
C GLY A 48 1.10 0.12 14.08
N LEU A 49 -0.05 -0.24 14.64
CA LEU A 49 -0.16 -0.69 16.03
C LEU A 49 0.63 -1.99 16.27
N ALA A 50 0.47 -2.99 15.40
CA ALA A 50 1.22 -4.23 15.47
C ALA A 50 2.73 -4.00 15.29
N ALA A 51 3.13 -3.10 14.38
CA ALA A 51 4.53 -2.71 14.21
C ALA A 51 5.10 -1.99 15.43
N ALA A 52 4.29 -1.16 16.11
CA ALA A 52 4.69 -0.51 17.36
C ALA A 52 4.89 -1.53 18.48
N MET A 53 3.99 -2.52 18.59
CA MET A 53 4.15 -3.62 19.54
C MET A 53 5.43 -4.40 19.26
N TYR A 54 5.67 -4.80 18.00
CA TYR A 54 6.91 -5.45 17.58
C TYR A 54 8.16 -4.67 18.04
N GLN A 55 8.20 -3.35 17.84
CA GLN A 55 9.33 -2.53 18.29
C GLN A 55 9.47 -2.50 19.81
N ASN A 56 8.37 -2.41 20.56
CA ASN A 56 8.41 -2.44 22.03
C ASN A 56 9.00 -3.76 22.55
N TYR A 57 8.63 -4.91 21.97
CA TYR A 57 9.22 -6.20 22.32
C TYR A 57 10.69 -6.30 21.91
N LEU A 58 11.06 -5.72 20.76
CA LEU A 58 12.42 -5.77 20.25
C LEU A 58 13.34 -5.00 21.20
N PHE A 59 12.99 -3.76 21.54
CA PHE A 59 13.78 -2.90 22.41
C PHE A 59 13.66 -3.27 23.89
N GLY A 60 12.52 -3.78 24.34
CA GLY A 60 12.33 -4.27 25.70
C GLY A 60 13.27 -5.45 26.02
N GLY A 61 13.47 -6.36 25.05
CA GLY A 61 14.42 -7.47 25.17
C GLY A 61 15.89 -7.07 25.21
N PHE A 62 16.25 -5.87 24.73
CA PHE A 62 17.62 -5.34 24.83
C PHE A 62 17.92 -4.66 26.19
N ASN A 63 16.89 -4.18 26.90
CA ASN A 63 17.03 -3.40 28.13
C ASN A 63 16.77 -4.20 29.42
N SER A 64 16.31 -5.44 29.30
CA SER A 64 16.02 -6.30 30.45
C SER A 64 17.17 -7.30 30.66
N ASP A 65 17.82 -7.22 31.83
CA ASP A 65 18.82 -8.20 32.31
C ASP A 65 18.22 -9.60 32.54
N SER A 66 16.91 -9.73 32.49
CA SER A 66 16.21 -11.01 32.45
C SER A 66 16.20 -11.51 31.00
N GLY A 67 17.08 -12.48 30.74
CA GLY A 67 17.20 -13.16 29.46
C GLY A 67 15.86 -13.47 28.83
N LEU A 68 15.82 -13.31 27.51
CA LEU A 68 14.72 -13.64 26.62
C LEU A 68 14.22 -15.07 26.92
N GLU A 69 13.25 -15.18 27.84
CA GLU A 69 12.43 -16.38 27.96
C GLU A 69 11.76 -16.60 26.60
N ASP A 70 11.67 -17.86 26.14
CA ASP A 70 11.19 -18.28 24.81
C ASP A 70 9.94 -17.51 24.29
N PHE A 71 9.11 -17.01 25.21
CA PHE A 71 7.92 -16.20 24.95
C PHE A 71 8.18 -14.87 24.21
N GLY A 72 9.36 -14.27 24.34
CA GLY A 72 9.69 -12.97 23.74
C GLY A 72 9.92 -13.04 22.22
N PHE A 73 10.61 -14.06 21.74
CA PHE A 73 10.89 -14.24 20.30
C PHE A 73 9.65 -14.63 19.50
N GLU A 74 8.78 -15.47 20.07
CA GLU A 74 7.53 -15.85 19.43
C GLU A 74 6.60 -14.64 19.26
N MET A 75 6.47 -13.80 20.29
CA MET A 75 5.70 -12.55 20.23
C MET A 75 6.21 -11.60 19.15
N LEU A 76 7.54 -11.45 19.02
CA LEU A 76 8.14 -10.64 17.95
C LEU A 76 7.70 -11.11 16.57
N PHE A 77 7.80 -12.41 16.32
CA PHE A 77 7.41 -13.00 15.03
C PHE A 77 5.92 -12.82 14.76
N VAL A 78 5.06 -13.03 15.77
CA VAL A 78 3.61 -12.87 15.67
C VAL A 78 3.24 -11.43 15.32
N PHE A 79 3.76 -10.44 16.05
CA PHE A 79 3.44 -9.03 15.76
C PHE A 79 3.96 -8.58 14.40
N GLN A 80 5.13 -9.07 13.99
CA GLN A 80 5.68 -8.76 12.66
C GLN A 80 4.82 -9.35 11.54
N ILE A 81 4.40 -10.62 11.67
CA ILE A 81 3.50 -11.25 10.69
C ILE A 81 2.17 -10.51 10.61
N ILE A 82 1.56 -10.21 11.77
CA ILE A 82 0.29 -9.48 11.82
C ILE A 82 0.44 -8.11 11.14
N ALA A 83 1.51 -7.37 11.43
CA ALA A 83 1.78 -6.08 10.82
C ALA A 83 1.90 -6.18 9.29
N VAL A 84 2.64 -7.18 8.79
CA VAL A 84 2.84 -7.41 7.35
C VAL A 84 1.53 -7.79 6.65
N ILE A 85 0.75 -8.71 7.23
CA ILE A 85 -0.55 -9.14 6.66
C ILE A 85 -1.52 -7.96 6.61
N LEU A 86 -1.66 -7.21 7.70
CA LEU A 86 -2.54 -6.05 7.76
C LEU A 86 -2.10 -4.95 6.79
N ARG A 87 -0.80 -4.72 6.65
CA ARG A 87 -0.25 -3.80 5.65
C ARG A 87 -0.62 -4.25 4.23
N TYR A 88 -0.45 -5.54 3.93
CA TYR A 88 -0.76 -6.09 2.63
C TYR A 88 -2.26 -5.95 2.30
N ILE A 89 -3.15 -6.29 3.25
CA ILE A 89 -4.59 -6.08 3.11
C ILE A 89 -4.90 -4.58 2.90
N GLY A 90 -4.27 -3.70 3.66
CA GLY A 90 -4.42 -2.25 3.50
C GLY A 90 -4.05 -1.77 2.08
N ILE A 91 -2.97 -2.28 1.49
CA ILE A 91 -2.58 -1.96 0.11
C ILE A 91 -3.65 -2.44 -0.88
N LEU A 92 -4.19 -3.66 -0.72
CA LEU A 92 -5.26 -4.17 -1.57
C LEU A 92 -6.51 -3.27 -1.53
N PHE A 93 -6.92 -2.84 -0.33
CA PHE A 93 -8.07 -1.94 -0.16
C PHE A 93 -7.79 -0.51 -0.62
N LEU A 94 -6.54 -0.05 -0.54
CA LEU A 94 -6.13 1.24 -1.12
C LEU A 94 -6.34 1.23 -2.64
N PHE A 95 -5.86 0.18 -3.33
CA PHE A 95 -6.06 0.06 -4.76
C PHE A 95 -7.54 -0.13 -5.13
N ALA A 96 -8.32 -0.82 -4.31
CA ALA A 96 -9.78 -0.91 -4.47
C ALA A 96 -10.44 0.48 -4.48
N GLY A 97 -10.12 1.31 -3.49
CA GLY A 97 -10.59 2.68 -3.37
C GLY A 97 -10.17 3.54 -4.57
N LEU A 98 -8.90 3.43 -4.97
CA LEU A 98 -8.36 4.13 -6.13
C LEU A 98 -9.07 3.73 -7.43
N TYR A 99 -9.28 2.43 -7.66
CA TYR A 99 -9.91 1.95 -8.89
C TYR A 99 -11.38 2.32 -8.98
N GLU A 100 -12.13 2.19 -7.89
CA GLU A 100 -13.53 2.64 -7.87
C GLU A 100 -13.63 4.16 -8.08
N TYR A 101 -12.70 4.93 -7.51
CA TYR A 101 -12.59 6.36 -7.79
C TYR A 101 -12.36 6.64 -9.27
N VAL A 102 -11.37 5.98 -9.89
CA VAL A 102 -11.05 6.15 -11.32
C VAL A 102 -12.22 5.73 -12.22
N ILE A 103 -12.98 4.69 -11.86
CA ILE A 103 -14.19 4.27 -12.59
C ILE A 103 -15.24 5.38 -12.59
N ASN A 104 -15.54 5.97 -11.44
CA ASN A 104 -16.53 7.05 -11.34
C ASN A 104 -16.01 8.33 -12.02
N TYR A 105 -14.71 8.61 -11.93
CA TYR A 105 -14.06 9.74 -12.61
C TYR A 105 -14.19 9.63 -14.13
N LYS A 106 -14.02 8.42 -14.68
CA LYS A 106 -14.19 8.14 -16.11
C LYS A 106 -15.66 8.17 -16.55
N ALA A 107 -16.59 7.80 -15.67
CA ALA A 107 -18.01 7.77 -15.99
C ALA A 107 -18.61 9.17 -16.07
N ASP A 108 -18.41 10.00 -15.03
CA ASP A 108 -18.85 11.39 -15.01
C ASP A 108 -18.04 12.18 -13.99
N LYS A 109 -17.07 12.97 -14.47
CA LYS A 109 -16.23 13.83 -13.63
C LYS A 109 -17.04 14.92 -12.91
N ASN A 110 -18.10 15.44 -13.54
CA ASN A 110 -18.85 16.58 -13.01
C ASN A 110 -19.86 16.14 -11.95
N ASN A 111 -20.28 14.88 -11.96
CA ASN A 111 -21.23 14.31 -11.02
C ASN A 111 -20.61 13.16 -10.20
N MET A 112 -19.46 13.46 -9.58
CA MET A 112 -18.75 12.52 -8.72
C MET A 112 -19.57 12.20 -7.45
N PRO A 113 -19.82 10.92 -7.12
CA PRO A 113 -20.45 10.55 -5.86
C PRO A 113 -19.60 10.97 -4.65
N ASP A 114 -20.25 11.10 -3.49
CA ASP A 114 -19.54 11.37 -2.24
C ASP A 114 -18.51 10.26 -1.91
N TYR A 115 -17.43 10.64 -1.20
CA TYR A 115 -16.30 9.75 -0.91
C TYR A 115 -16.72 8.49 -0.15
N LEU A 116 -17.75 8.58 0.71
CA LEU A 116 -18.32 7.44 1.44
C LEU A 116 -18.99 6.44 0.51
N THR A 117 -19.66 6.92 -0.53
CA THR A 117 -20.32 6.06 -1.52
C THR A 117 -19.29 5.29 -2.32
N ILE A 118 -18.23 5.96 -2.76
CA ILE A 118 -17.11 5.33 -3.47
C ILE A 118 -16.41 4.29 -2.57
N ALA A 119 -16.14 4.65 -1.31
CA ALA A 119 -15.55 3.73 -0.34
C ALA A 119 -16.43 2.49 -0.13
N LYS A 120 -17.74 2.67 0.08
CA LYS A 120 -18.70 1.56 0.26
C LYS A 120 -18.76 0.64 -0.95
N ARG A 121 -18.71 1.19 -2.17
CA ARG A 121 -18.64 0.39 -3.40
C ARG A 121 -17.34 -0.40 -3.49
N SER A 122 -16.23 0.19 -3.08
CA SER A 122 -14.92 -0.49 -3.02
C SER A 122 -14.97 -1.73 -2.13
N PHE A 123 -15.63 -1.65 -0.96
CA PHE A 123 -15.84 -2.80 -0.07
C PHE A 123 -16.72 -3.90 -0.67
N ARG A 124 -17.61 -3.59 -1.62
CA ARG A 124 -18.41 -4.61 -2.33
C ARG A 124 -17.53 -5.53 -3.19
N HIS A 125 -16.39 -5.03 -3.64
CA HIS A 125 -15.40 -5.80 -4.40
C HIS A 125 -14.44 -6.59 -3.50
N ALA A 126 -14.53 -6.47 -2.17
CA ALA A 126 -13.59 -7.06 -1.22
C ALA A 126 -13.31 -8.56 -1.45
N PRO A 127 -14.30 -9.44 -1.71
CA PRO A 127 -14.01 -10.85 -1.95
C PRO A 127 -13.14 -11.07 -3.18
N LYS A 128 -13.39 -10.31 -4.27
CA LYS A 128 -12.60 -10.40 -5.51
C LYS A 128 -11.18 -9.88 -5.30
N ILE A 129 -11.05 -8.76 -4.58
CA ILE A 129 -9.76 -8.13 -4.29
C ILE A 129 -8.90 -9.00 -3.38
N LEU A 130 -9.50 -9.54 -2.31
CA LEU A 130 -8.80 -10.44 -1.40
C LEU A 130 -8.40 -11.73 -2.12
N LEU A 131 -9.30 -12.35 -2.88
CA LEU A 131 -8.99 -13.56 -3.64
C LEU A 131 -7.87 -13.30 -4.67
N GLY A 132 -7.99 -12.24 -5.47
CA GLY A 132 -7.00 -11.87 -6.48
C GLY A 132 -5.66 -11.51 -5.87
N GLY A 133 -5.66 -10.71 -4.80
CA GLY A 133 -4.46 -10.34 -4.04
C GLY A 133 -3.77 -11.56 -3.45
N ILE A 134 -4.49 -12.39 -2.70
CA ILE A 134 -3.92 -13.60 -2.08
C ILE A 134 -3.31 -14.53 -3.14
N VAL A 135 -4.02 -14.79 -4.24
CA VAL A 135 -3.50 -15.67 -5.30
C VAL A 135 -2.28 -15.05 -5.98
N ALA A 136 -2.32 -13.77 -6.34
CA ALA A 136 -1.16 -13.08 -6.91
C ALA A 136 0.05 -13.09 -5.95
N GLY A 137 -0.19 -12.78 -4.68
CA GLY A 137 0.83 -12.77 -3.64
C GLY A 137 1.47 -14.14 -3.44
N LEU A 138 0.66 -15.20 -3.29
CA LEU A 138 1.16 -16.56 -3.12
C LEU A 138 1.95 -17.03 -4.33
N LEU A 139 1.46 -16.82 -5.55
CA LEU A 139 2.17 -17.21 -6.76
C LEU A 139 3.50 -16.46 -6.91
N THR A 140 3.52 -15.17 -6.57
CA THR A 140 4.74 -14.36 -6.58
C THR A 140 5.75 -14.86 -5.54
N ILE A 141 5.30 -15.16 -4.31
CA ILE A 141 6.15 -15.70 -3.24
C ILE A 141 6.71 -17.08 -3.63
N ILE A 142 5.86 -17.98 -4.13
CA ILE A 142 6.28 -19.32 -4.58
C ILE A 142 7.31 -19.20 -5.70
N ALA A 143 7.07 -18.32 -6.69
CA ALA A 143 8.01 -18.10 -7.76
C ALA A 143 9.35 -17.54 -7.25
N CYS A 144 9.32 -16.52 -6.38
CA CYS A 144 10.51 -15.98 -5.72
C CYS A 144 11.28 -17.05 -4.93
N PHE A 145 10.58 -17.96 -4.25
CA PHE A 145 11.18 -19.02 -3.45
C PHE A 145 11.99 -20.00 -4.31
N PHE A 146 11.47 -20.37 -5.49
CA PHE A 146 12.23 -21.20 -6.43
C PHE A 146 13.35 -20.42 -7.13
N LEU A 147 13.03 -19.22 -7.65
CA LEU A 147 13.96 -18.35 -8.37
C LEU A 147 13.52 -16.87 -8.28
N LEU A 148 14.46 -15.99 -7.94
CA LEU A 148 14.17 -14.57 -7.79
C LEU A 148 13.65 -13.92 -9.10
N ILE A 149 14.22 -14.28 -10.26
CA ILE A 149 13.90 -13.67 -11.55
C ILE A 149 12.44 -13.95 -11.99
N PRO A 150 11.95 -15.21 -12.02
CA PRO A 150 10.53 -15.51 -12.24
C PRO A 150 9.58 -14.83 -11.24
N GLY A 151 10.00 -14.72 -9.98
CA GLY A 151 9.23 -14.03 -8.96
C GLY A 151 9.03 -12.54 -9.27
N ILE A 152 10.10 -11.83 -9.62
CA ILE A 152 10.01 -10.42 -10.05
C ILE A 152 9.14 -10.30 -11.30
N TYR A 153 9.31 -11.19 -12.28
CA TYR A 153 8.50 -11.18 -13.49
C TYR A 153 6.99 -11.30 -13.18
N LEU A 154 6.58 -12.28 -12.36
CA LEU A 154 5.18 -12.44 -11.95
C LEU A 154 4.66 -11.28 -11.11
N GLY A 155 5.50 -10.69 -10.25
CA GLY A 155 5.13 -9.51 -9.47
C GLY A 155 4.74 -8.32 -10.36
N VAL A 156 5.49 -8.11 -11.45
CA VAL A 156 5.18 -7.08 -12.46
C VAL A 156 3.94 -7.45 -13.29
N VAL A 157 3.77 -8.71 -13.65
CA VAL A 157 2.57 -9.16 -14.39
C VAL A 157 1.31 -8.93 -13.56
N PHE A 158 1.32 -9.38 -12.29
CA PHE A 158 0.15 -9.35 -11.43
C PHE A 158 -0.13 -7.99 -10.77
N SER A 159 0.71 -6.97 -10.99
CA SER A 159 0.37 -5.58 -10.58
C SER A 159 -0.92 -5.09 -11.24
N PHE A 160 -1.29 -5.65 -12.41
CA PHE A 160 -2.52 -5.33 -13.13
C PHE A 160 -3.72 -6.22 -12.77
N LEU A 161 -3.52 -7.25 -11.94
CA LEU A 161 -4.57 -8.27 -11.74
C LEU A 161 -5.85 -7.68 -11.15
N LEU A 162 -5.71 -6.84 -10.12
CA LEU A 162 -6.83 -6.18 -9.48
C LEU A 162 -7.56 -5.23 -10.44
N TRP A 163 -6.79 -4.48 -11.24
CA TRP A 163 -7.35 -3.61 -12.27
C TRP A 163 -8.20 -4.40 -13.27
N VAL A 164 -7.68 -5.49 -13.83
CA VAL A 164 -8.42 -6.33 -14.79
C VAL A 164 -9.66 -6.96 -14.15
N MET A 165 -9.57 -7.44 -12.91
CA MET A 165 -10.72 -8.06 -12.22
C MET A 165 -11.85 -7.08 -11.92
N ILE A 166 -11.52 -5.82 -11.61
CA ILE A 166 -12.51 -4.79 -11.26
C ILE A 166 -13.02 -4.08 -12.52
N PHE A 167 -12.11 -3.57 -13.35
CA PHE A 167 -12.42 -2.73 -14.50
C PHE A 167 -13.00 -3.56 -15.67
N GLU A 168 -12.36 -4.67 -16.02
CA GLU A 168 -12.84 -5.56 -17.08
C GLU A 168 -13.88 -6.57 -16.58
N LYS A 169 -14.21 -6.55 -15.27
CA LYS A 169 -15.18 -7.43 -14.61
C LYS A 169 -14.94 -8.93 -14.85
N ARG A 170 -13.68 -9.32 -15.11
CA ARG A 170 -13.30 -10.71 -15.40
C ARG A 170 -13.14 -11.56 -14.13
N GLY A 171 -13.33 -12.87 -14.27
CA GLY A 171 -12.98 -13.84 -13.22
C GLY A 171 -11.46 -14.02 -13.10
N LEU A 172 -11.01 -14.53 -11.95
CA LEU A 172 -9.58 -14.60 -11.59
C LEU A 172 -8.69 -15.25 -12.68
N GLY A 173 -9.02 -16.47 -13.12
CA GLY A 173 -8.18 -17.19 -14.09
C GLY A 173 -8.07 -16.47 -15.44
N VAL A 174 -9.18 -15.92 -15.94
CA VAL A 174 -9.19 -15.14 -17.18
C VAL A 174 -8.42 -13.82 -17.00
N ALA A 175 -8.54 -13.19 -15.83
CA ALA A 175 -7.82 -11.96 -15.51
C ALA A 175 -6.30 -12.18 -15.45
N MET A 176 -5.85 -13.31 -14.89
CA MET A 176 -4.43 -13.67 -14.85
C MET A 176 -3.84 -13.82 -16.25
N GLY A 177 -4.50 -14.56 -17.14
CA GLY A 177 -4.07 -14.68 -18.54
C GLY A 177 -4.01 -13.32 -19.25
N ARG A 178 -5.03 -12.48 -19.01
CA ARG A 178 -5.07 -11.11 -19.55
C ARG A 178 -3.91 -10.24 -19.07
N CYS A 179 -3.44 -10.40 -17.83
CA CYS A 179 -2.26 -9.67 -17.34
C CYS A 179 -0.98 -10.01 -18.13
N PHE A 180 -0.79 -11.28 -18.53
CA PHE A 180 0.35 -11.66 -19.37
C PHE A 180 0.26 -11.03 -20.77
N GLU A 181 -0.94 -10.88 -21.33
CA GLU A 181 -1.14 -10.20 -22.61
C GLU A 181 -0.80 -8.71 -22.51
N ILE A 182 -1.24 -8.02 -21.44
CA ILE A 182 -1.01 -6.59 -21.24
C ILE A 182 0.50 -6.29 -21.11
N ILE A 183 1.25 -7.14 -20.41
CA ILE A 183 2.64 -6.84 -20.04
C ILE A 183 3.66 -7.26 -21.11
N LYS A 184 3.30 -8.13 -22.06
CA LYS A 184 4.23 -8.82 -22.96
C LYS A 184 5.19 -7.88 -23.69
N GLU A 185 4.71 -6.72 -24.13
CA GLU A 185 5.51 -5.75 -24.90
C GLU A 185 6.06 -4.59 -24.05
N HIS A 186 5.54 -4.40 -22.83
CA HIS A 186 5.85 -3.24 -21.98
C HIS A 186 6.53 -3.60 -20.66
N TRP A 187 6.92 -4.86 -20.46
CA TRP A 187 7.43 -5.36 -19.18
C TRP A 187 8.54 -4.51 -18.58
N TRP A 188 9.57 -4.16 -19.37
CA TRP A 188 10.69 -3.33 -18.89
C TRP A 188 10.26 -1.90 -18.50
N SER A 189 9.31 -1.33 -19.25
CA SER A 189 8.78 0.01 -18.95
C SER A 189 7.99 -0.01 -17.65
N THR A 190 7.11 -1.00 -17.46
CA THR A 190 6.34 -1.18 -16.23
C THR A 190 7.24 -1.47 -15.04
N PHE A 191 8.20 -2.38 -15.19
CA PHE A 191 9.15 -2.71 -14.14
C PHE A 191 9.94 -1.48 -13.69
N GLY A 192 10.54 -0.74 -14.63
CA GLY A 192 11.30 0.47 -14.31
C GLY A 192 10.45 1.54 -13.61
N LEU A 193 9.17 1.65 -14.00
CA LEU A 193 8.22 2.58 -13.39
C LEU A 193 7.84 2.15 -11.97
N ILE A 194 7.58 0.86 -11.74
CA ILE A 194 7.33 0.32 -10.39
C ILE A 194 8.56 0.55 -9.50
N VAL A 195 9.77 0.31 -10.01
CA VAL A 195 11.01 0.53 -9.27
C VAL A 195 11.16 1.99 -8.87
N ILE A 196 11.02 2.93 -9.80
CA ILE A 196 11.17 4.36 -9.52
C ILE A 196 10.12 4.84 -8.53
N MET A 197 8.87 4.38 -8.69
CA MET A 197 7.79 4.76 -7.78
C MET A 197 7.97 4.15 -6.38
N SER A 198 8.53 2.94 -6.30
CA SER A 198 8.92 2.32 -5.02
C SER A 198 10.05 3.08 -4.34
N ILE A 199 11.03 3.60 -5.10
CA ILE A 199 12.10 4.44 -4.55
C ILE A 199 11.54 5.77 -4.02
N LEU A 200 10.70 6.45 -4.80
CA LEU A 200 10.05 7.70 -4.38
C LEU A 200 9.23 7.49 -3.11
N GLN A 201 8.47 6.40 -3.06
CA GLN A 201 7.74 6.02 -1.87
C GLN A 201 8.65 5.73 -0.69
N GLY A 202 9.77 5.02 -0.90
CA GLY A 202 10.77 4.75 0.14
C GLY A 202 11.35 6.03 0.74
N ILE A 203 11.67 7.03 -0.11
CA ILE A 203 12.16 8.34 0.33
C ILE A 203 11.10 9.05 1.17
N VAL A 204 9.85 9.10 0.70
CA VAL A 204 8.75 9.73 1.43
C VAL A 204 8.49 9.01 2.76
N GLY A 205 8.45 7.68 2.75
CA GLY A 205 8.30 6.86 3.95
C GLY A 205 9.42 7.10 4.96
N ALA A 206 10.67 7.22 4.50
CA ALA A 206 11.81 7.55 5.35
C ALA A 206 11.61 8.92 6.03
N ILE A 207 11.21 9.95 5.28
CA ILE A 207 10.94 11.30 5.82
C ILE A 207 9.87 11.24 6.93
N PHE A 208 8.75 10.55 6.69
CA PHE A 208 7.68 10.41 7.68
C PHE A 208 8.07 9.53 8.89
N SER A 209 9.05 8.65 8.72
CA SER A 209 9.57 7.81 9.80
C SER A 209 10.56 8.51 10.74
N LEU A 210 11.17 9.62 10.31
CA LEU A 210 12.18 10.33 11.11
C LEU A 210 11.65 10.77 12.50
N PRO A 211 10.47 11.41 12.64
CA PRO A 211 9.97 11.80 13.96
C PRO A 211 9.76 10.59 14.87
N ALA A 212 9.21 9.50 14.35
CA ALA A 212 8.99 8.27 15.10
C ALA A 212 10.32 7.62 15.53
N GLY A 213 11.34 7.63 14.66
CA GLY A 213 12.68 7.14 14.97
C GLY A 213 13.38 7.95 16.06
N ILE A 214 13.29 9.28 16.00
CA ILE A 214 13.85 10.18 17.03
C ILE A 214 13.18 9.91 18.39
N VAL A 215 11.84 9.89 18.42
CA VAL A 215 11.09 9.62 19.65
C VAL A 215 11.42 8.24 20.20
N SER A 216 11.48 7.22 19.35
CA SER A 216 11.87 5.86 19.77
C SER A 216 13.27 5.84 20.40
N GLY A 217 14.26 6.49 19.78
CA GLY A 217 15.61 6.60 20.34
C GLY A 217 15.67 7.34 21.68
N LEU A 218 14.88 8.41 21.84
CA LEU A 218 14.76 9.14 23.11
C LEU A 218 14.09 8.28 24.19
N THR A 219 13.06 7.51 23.85
CA THR A 219 12.40 6.61 24.82
C THR A 219 13.32 5.51 25.36
N MET A 220 14.30 5.08 24.58
CA MET A 220 15.29 4.09 25.02
C MET A 220 16.28 4.66 26.03
N THR A 221 16.56 5.97 26.00
CA THR A 221 17.60 6.60 26.85
C THR A 221 17.04 7.28 28.10
N MET A 222 15.79 7.77 28.07
CA MET A 222 15.22 8.59 29.15
C MET A 222 14.40 7.80 30.19
N GLY A 223 14.34 6.46 30.07
CA GLY A 223 13.49 5.62 30.92
C GLY A 223 12.02 5.64 30.51
N GLU A 224 11.40 4.48 30.53
CA GLU A 224 10.07 4.29 29.93
C GLU A 224 8.93 4.72 30.87
N SER A 225 8.33 5.90 30.64
CA SER A 225 7.01 6.19 31.21
C SER A 225 5.90 5.59 30.35
N ALA A 226 4.81 5.14 30.97
CA ALA A 226 3.64 4.62 30.25
C ALA A 226 3.08 5.64 29.22
N VAL A 227 3.19 6.94 29.53
CA VAL A 227 2.77 8.04 28.66
C VAL A 227 3.65 8.09 27.40
N LEU A 228 4.98 7.96 27.55
CA LEU A 228 5.90 7.94 26.41
C LEU A 228 5.70 6.71 25.52
N LYS A 229 5.40 5.53 26.10
CA LYS A 229 5.06 4.32 25.32
C LYS A 229 3.80 4.51 24.49
N LEU A 230 2.74 5.04 25.10
CA LEU A 230 1.48 5.33 24.41
C LEU A 230 1.68 6.37 23.30
N PHE A 231 2.46 7.42 23.57
CA PHE A 231 2.79 8.43 22.57
C PHE A 231 3.55 7.83 21.38
N ASN A 232 4.58 7.01 21.63
CA ASN A 232 5.36 6.38 20.55
C ASN A 232 4.50 5.43 19.71
N LEU A 233 3.62 4.65 20.36
CA LEU A 233 2.68 3.76 19.70
C LEU A 233 1.73 4.52 18.78
N VAL A 234 1.13 5.62 19.26
CA VAL A 234 0.26 6.47 18.44
C VAL A 234 1.05 7.06 17.28
N LEU A 235 2.22 7.63 17.55
CA LEU A 235 3.07 8.25 16.53
C LEU A 235 3.43 7.26 15.41
N LEU A 236 3.83 6.04 15.76
CA LEU A 236 4.21 5.04 14.78
C LEU A 236 3.03 4.52 13.96
N SER A 237 1.86 4.39 14.59
CA SER A 237 0.63 4.03 13.88
C SER A 237 0.24 5.09 12.85
N VAL A 238 0.31 6.37 13.24
CA VAL A 238 0.01 7.51 12.37
C VAL A 238 1.01 7.61 11.23
N THR A 239 2.31 7.51 11.52
CA THR A 239 3.37 7.46 10.51
C THR A 239 3.14 6.33 9.51
N THR A 240 2.75 5.14 9.98
CA THR A 240 2.49 3.98 9.10
C THR A 240 1.33 4.24 8.15
N VAL A 241 0.25 4.86 8.64
CA VAL A 241 -0.89 5.26 7.80
C VAL A 241 -0.43 6.23 6.72
N PHE A 242 0.21 7.33 7.08
CA PHE A 242 0.64 8.34 6.10
C PHE A 242 1.64 7.79 5.08
N ALA A 243 2.66 7.05 5.53
CA ALA A 243 3.64 6.45 4.63
C ALA A 243 3.00 5.44 3.65
N SER A 244 1.99 4.69 4.10
CA SER A 244 1.31 3.70 3.27
C SER A 244 0.31 4.33 2.29
N LEU A 245 -0.25 5.50 2.59
CA LEU A 245 -1.12 6.20 1.63
C LEU A 245 -0.38 6.61 0.35
N PHE A 246 0.95 6.76 0.39
CA PHE A 246 1.75 7.03 -0.81
C PHE A 246 1.80 5.86 -1.81
N TYR A 247 1.35 4.65 -1.45
CA TYR A 247 1.17 3.56 -2.42
C TYR A 247 0.17 3.94 -3.53
N VAL A 248 -0.69 4.96 -3.32
CA VAL A 248 -1.60 5.51 -4.35
C VAL A 248 -0.86 6.08 -5.56
N LEU A 249 0.41 6.46 -5.40
CA LEU A 249 1.25 6.96 -6.47
C LEU A 249 1.80 5.85 -7.37
N THR A 250 1.63 4.58 -7.01
CA THR A 250 2.05 3.48 -7.88
C THR A 250 1.19 3.56 -9.15
N PRO A 251 1.77 3.85 -10.33
CA PRO A 251 1.00 4.12 -11.51
C PRO A 251 0.28 2.86 -11.93
N VAL A 252 -0.98 3.07 -12.24
CA VAL A 252 -1.80 2.09 -12.94
C VAL A 252 -1.76 2.59 -14.37
N SER A 253 -0.67 2.30 -15.07
CA SER A 253 -0.47 2.70 -16.46
C SER A 253 -1.38 1.92 -17.39
#